data_AF-A0A0D7Q8K8-F1
#
_entry.id   AF-A0A0D7Q8K8-F1
#
_cell.length_a   1.000
_cell.length_b   1.000
_cell.length_c   1.000
_cell.angle_alpha   90.00
_cell.angle_beta   90.00
_cell.angle_gamma   90.00
#
_symmetry.space_group_name_H-M   'P 1'
#
loop_
_entity.id
_entity.type
_entity.pdbx_description
1 polymer ?
#
loop_
_entity_poly.entity_id
_entity_poly.type
_entity_poly.pdbx_seq_one_letter_code
_entity_poly.pdbx_strand_id
1 'polypeptide(L)'
;MNCANDAALDGGIDNIDLDFLPADLTAQCRNLIESYHDVHGYACLPDMLWRARLGPFIERHHEFRQRLRKASTTRSAKKSHLGFVEIATAILSLEILASSFAGWSALYPDAGATALSVLKRQSGSSLTPLMDFYLYPPKYISSAAISKLTPPRTNHTGESGLYRASKPELAGEKLALGYVNELLQRSDDKSPLPHLR
;
A
#
# COMPACT_ATOMS: atom_id res chain seq x y z
N MET A 1 53.17 -5.43 -2.64
CA MET A 1 52.16 -4.45 -3.09
C MET A 1 50.87 -5.21 -3.34
N ASN A 2 49.93 -5.16 -2.40
CA ASN A 2 48.61 -5.79 -2.51
C ASN A 2 47.63 -4.78 -3.11
N CYS A 3 47.13 -5.04 -4.31
CA CYS A 3 45.93 -4.39 -4.83
C CYS A 3 44.75 -5.33 -4.57
N ALA A 4 44.14 -5.14 -3.41
CA ALA A 4 42.95 -5.85 -2.97
C ALA A 4 41.70 -4.99 -3.27
N ASN A 5 40.69 -5.66 -3.81
CA ASN A 5 39.26 -5.40 -3.62
C ASN A 5 38.67 -4.08 -4.12
N ASP A 6 38.22 -4.08 -5.38
CA ASP A 6 37.22 -3.11 -5.89
C ASP A 6 36.19 -3.77 -6.83
N ALA A 7 35.81 -5.02 -6.55
CA ALA A 7 34.91 -5.80 -7.41
C ALA A 7 33.76 -6.47 -6.64
N ALA A 8 33.32 -5.90 -5.52
CA ALA A 8 32.34 -6.55 -4.65
C ALA A 8 31.30 -5.60 -4.03
N LEU A 9 30.66 -4.70 -4.79
CA LEU A 9 29.48 -3.95 -4.28
C LEU A 9 28.36 -3.62 -5.30
N ASP A 10 28.37 -4.16 -6.53
CA ASP A 10 27.34 -3.83 -7.53
C ASP A 10 26.37 -4.99 -7.87
N GLY A 11 26.59 -6.18 -7.30
CA GLY A 11 25.88 -7.41 -7.71
C GLY A 11 24.54 -7.71 -7.04
N GLY A 12 24.03 -6.86 -6.14
CA GLY A 12 22.86 -7.17 -5.29
C GLY A 12 21.63 -6.28 -5.45
N ILE A 13 21.65 -5.33 -6.41
CA ILE A 13 20.75 -4.16 -6.38
C ILE A 13 19.48 -4.36 -7.22
N ASP A 14 19.53 -5.25 -8.22
CA ASP A 14 18.48 -5.41 -9.23
C ASP A 14 17.46 -6.51 -8.90
N ASN A 15 17.75 -7.39 -7.95
CA ASN A 15 16.91 -8.55 -7.62
C ASN A 15 16.08 -8.28 -6.36
N ILE A 16 15.02 -7.48 -6.50
CA ILE A 16 14.02 -7.34 -5.45
C ILE A 16 13.09 -8.54 -5.54
N ASP A 17 13.13 -9.39 -4.54
CA ASP A 17 12.07 -10.37 -4.31
C ASP A 17 10.83 -9.65 -3.78
N LEU A 18 9.65 -9.95 -4.33
CA LEU A 18 8.38 -9.34 -3.94
C LEU A 18 7.63 -10.19 -2.90
N ASP A 19 8.19 -11.31 -2.48
CA ASP A 19 7.59 -12.23 -1.52
C ASP A 19 7.44 -11.64 -0.10
N PHE A 20 8.12 -10.52 0.19
CA PHE A 20 7.93 -9.79 1.46
C PHE A 20 6.61 -8.99 1.52
N LEU A 21 5.92 -8.82 0.39
CA LEU A 21 4.66 -8.08 0.35
C LEU A 21 3.55 -8.89 1.06
N PRO A 22 2.81 -8.30 2.02
CA PRO A 22 1.71 -8.99 2.69
C PRO A 22 0.64 -9.46 1.71
N ALA A 23 0.26 -10.74 1.80
CA ALA A 23 -0.72 -11.36 0.91
C ALA A 23 -2.08 -10.63 0.94
N ASP A 24 -2.54 -10.22 2.12
CA ASP A 24 -3.81 -9.49 2.26
C ASP A 24 -3.75 -8.12 1.56
N LEU A 25 -2.64 -7.39 1.71
CA LEU A 25 -2.46 -6.09 1.06
C LEU A 25 -2.43 -6.24 -0.46
N THR A 26 -1.67 -7.20 -0.97
CA THR A 26 -1.57 -7.44 -2.42
C THR A 26 -2.92 -7.86 -3.00
N ALA A 27 -3.71 -8.68 -2.29
CA ALA A 27 -5.07 -9.04 -2.68
C ALA A 27 -6.00 -7.82 -2.72
N GLN A 28 -5.95 -6.94 -1.70
CA GLN A 28 -6.76 -5.74 -1.67
C GLN A 28 -6.38 -4.74 -2.78
N CYS A 29 -5.08 -4.54 -3.02
CA CYS A 29 -4.57 -3.70 -4.11
C CYS A 29 -5.01 -4.23 -5.47
N ARG A 30 -4.90 -5.54 -5.68
CA ARG A 30 -5.33 -6.20 -6.91
C ARG A 30 -6.82 -5.99 -7.14
N ASN A 31 -7.64 -6.26 -6.13
CA ASN A 31 -9.09 -6.07 -6.22
C ASN A 31 -9.46 -4.63 -6.57
N LEU A 32 -8.76 -3.65 -6.02
CA LEU A 32 -8.97 -2.23 -6.34
C LEU A 32 -8.66 -1.93 -7.81
N ILE A 33 -7.49 -2.38 -8.29
CA ILE A 33 -7.04 -2.17 -9.68
C ILE A 33 -8.00 -2.86 -10.65
N GLU A 34 -8.31 -4.14 -10.43
CA GLU A 34 -9.24 -4.90 -11.29
C GLU A 34 -10.62 -4.25 -11.29
N SER A 35 -11.18 -3.89 -10.12
CA SER A 35 -12.49 -3.20 -10.05
C SER A 35 -12.52 -1.89 -10.83
N TYR A 36 -11.41 -1.12 -10.83
CA TYR A 36 -11.31 0.11 -11.59
C TYR A 36 -11.26 -0.18 -13.10
N HIS A 37 -10.41 -1.10 -13.52
CA HIS A 37 -10.19 -1.40 -14.94
C HIS A 37 -11.31 -2.23 -15.58
N ASP A 38 -12.13 -2.93 -14.78
CA ASP A 38 -13.37 -3.53 -15.26
C ASP A 38 -14.37 -2.48 -15.75
N VAL A 39 -14.36 -1.28 -15.16
CA VAL A 39 -15.22 -0.15 -15.56
C VAL A 39 -14.57 0.71 -16.64
N HIS A 40 -13.27 0.97 -16.52
CA HIS A 40 -12.56 1.93 -17.39
C HIS A 40 -11.79 1.30 -18.55
N GLY A 41 -11.73 -0.03 -18.61
CA GLY A 41 -10.94 -0.80 -19.56
C GLY A 41 -9.48 -0.96 -19.13
N TYR A 42 -8.89 -2.10 -19.51
CA TYR A 42 -7.50 -2.45 -19.17
C TYR A 42 -6.47 -1.86 -20.13
N ALA A 43 -6.88 -1.40 -21.31
CA ALA A 43 -5.98 -0.89 -22.35
C ALA A 43 -5.19 0.36 -21.90
N CYS A 44 -5.73 1.13 -20.95
CA CYS A 44 -5.09 2.34 -20.42
C CYS A 44 -4.08 2.09 -19.29
N LEU A 45 -4.02 0.87 -18.74
CA LEU A 45 -3.15 0.55 -17.60
C LEU A 45 -1.65 0.69 -17.95
N PRO A 46 -1.15 0.18 -19.09
CA PRO A 46 0.23 0.44 -19.50
C PRO A 46 0.50 1.94 -19.64
N ASP A 47 -0.35 2.68 -20.35
CA ASP A 47 -0.17 4.12 -20.53
C ASP A 47 -0.15 4.88 -19.21
N MET A 48 -0.99 4.48 -18.24
CA MET A 48 -1.01 5.05 -16.89
C MET A 48 0.34 4.89 -16.20
N LEU A 49 0.91 3.67 -16.21
CA LEU A 49 2.20 3.39 -15.57
C LEU A 49 3.33 4.26 -16.16
N TRP A 50 3.33 4.47 -17.48
CA TRP A 50 4.34 5.30 -18.14
C TRP A 50 4.12 6.79 -17.87
N ARG A 51 2.87 7.27 -17.86
CA ARG A 51 2.53 8.65 -17.48
C ARG A 51 2.86 8.97 -16.03
N ALA A 52 2.75 7.97 -15.15
CA ALA A 52 3.20 8.02 -13.76
C ALA A 52 4.73 8.00 -13.60
N ARG A 53 5.51 7.95 -14.69
CA ARG A 53 6.98 7.88 -14.72
C ARG A 53 7.54 6.63 -14.02
N LEU A 54 6.77 5.54 -14.00
CA LEU A 54 7.18 4.26 -13.41
C LEU A 54 8.02 3.39 -14.37
N GLY A 55 8.10 3.74 -15.66
CA GLY A 55 8.89 2.99 -16.65
C GLY A 55 10.33 2.69 -16.20
N PRO A 56 11.15 3.70 -15.83
CA PRO A 56 12.51 3.47 -15.34
C PRO A 56 12.59 2.62 -14.06
N PHE A 57 11.57 2.70 -13.19
CA PHE A 57 11.50 1.88 -11.98
C PHE A 57 11.23 0.40 -12.34
N ILE A 58 10.23 0.15 -13.17
CA ILE A 58 9.86 -1.19 -13.67
C ILE A 58 11.04 -1.84 -14.40
N GLU A 59 11.74 -1.07 -15.22
CA GLU A 59 12.88 -1.56 -15.99
C GLU A 59 14.11 -1.83 -15.13
N ARG A 60 14.32 -1.11 -14.02
CA ARG A 60 15.48 -1.32 -13.14
C ARG A 60 15.43 -2.65 -12.40
N HIS A 61 14.26 -3.07 -11.95
CA HIS A 61 14.11 -4.22 -11.06
C HIS A 61 13.76 -5.50 -11.83
N HIS A 62 14.51 -6.58 -11.58
CA HIS A 62 14.43 -7.83 -12.33
C HIS A 62 13.01 -8.43 -12.37
N GLU A 63 12.35 -8.55 -11.23
CA GLU A 63 11.00 -9.12 -11.14
C GLU A 63 9.98 -8.33 -11.97
N PHE A 64 10.01 -7.01 -11.86
CA PHE A 64 9.15 -6.13 -12.64
C PHE A 64 9.47 -6.19 -14.14
N ARG A 65 10.75 -6.19 -14.52
CA ARG A 65 11.22 -6.33 -15.90
C ARG A 65 10.79 -7.66 -16.51
N GLN A 66 10.87 -8.75 -15.74
CA GLN A 66 10.47 -10.08 -16.20
C GLN A 66 8.96 -10.15 -16.44
N ARG A 67 8.15 -9.61 -15.52
CA ARG A 67 6.68 -9.52 -15.68
C ARG A 67 6.31 -8.64 -16.86
N LEU A 68 6.97 -7.49 -17.02
CA LEU A 68 6.76 -6.59 -18.16
C LEU A 68 7.04 -7.32 -19.48
N ARG A 69 8.20 -7.98 -19.60
CA ARG A 69 8.55 -8.74 -20.80
C ARG A 69 7.50 -9.80 -21.14
N LYS A 70 7.01 -10.55 -20.14
CA LYS A 70 5.93 -11.55 -20.33
C LYS A 70 4.63 -10.88 -20.78
N ALA A 71 4.24 -9.77 -20.15
CA ALA A 71 3.03 -9.01 -20.45
C ALA A 71 3.05 -8.37 -21.85
N SER A 72 4.21 -7.89 -22.31
CA SER A 72 4.36 -7.22 -23.60
C SER A 72 4.53 -8.18 -24.79
N THR A 73 5.02 -9.41 -24.57
CA THR A 73 5.29 -10.37 -25.67
C THR A 73 4.22 -11.44 -25.85
N THR A 74 3.30 -11.58 -24.90
CA THR A 74 2.20 -12.55 -25.00
C THR A 74 1.23 -12.17 -26.13
N ARG A 75 0.74 -13.18 -26.86
CA ARG A 75 -0.30 -13.01 -27.89
C ARG A 75 -1.72 -12.93 -27.33
N SER A 76 -1.89 -13.08 -26.01
CA SER A 76 -3.18 -13.04 -25.34
C SER A 76 -3.36 -11.72 -24.61
N ALA A 77 -4.33 -10.91 -25.04
CA ALA A 77 -4.70 -9.67 -24.36
C ALA A 77 -5.02 -9.90 -22.87
N LYS A 78 -5.75 -10.98 -22.55
CA LYS A 78 -6.05 -11.36 -21.15
C LYS A 78 -4.78 -11.57 -20.33
N LYS A 79 -3.79 -12.30 -20.86
CA LYS A 79 -2.50 -12.51 -20.17
C LYS A 79 -1.67 -11.23 -20.07
N SER A 80 -1.74 -10.38 -21.10
CA SER A 80 -1.07 -9.08 -21.10
C SER A 80 -1.62 -8.18 -20.00
N HIS A 81 -2.95 -8.02 -19.94
CA HIS A 81 -3.63 -7.25 -18.91
C HIS A 81 -3.31 -7.78 -17.51
N LEU A 82 -3.36 -9.10 -17.30
CA LEU A 82 -3.01 -9.72 -16.03
C LEU A 82 -1.58 -9.35 -15.60
N GLY A 83 -0.61 -9.43 -16.52
CA GLY A 83 0.77 -9.06 -16.20
C GLY A 83 0.94 -7.59 -15.82
N PHE A 84 0.21 -6.68 -16.47
CA PHE A 84 0.19 -5.26 -16.08
C PHE A 84 -0.50 -5.03 -14.74
N VAL A 85 -1.58 -5.77 -14.44
CA VAL A 85 -2.24 -5.74 -13.12
C VAL A 85 -1.28 -6.21 -12.03
N GLU A 86 -0.53 -7.29 -12.25
CA GLU A 86 0.46 -7.79 -11.29
C GLU A 86 1.57 -6.77 -11.01
N ILE A 87 2.04 -6.06 -12.04
CA ILE A 87 3.02 -4.98 -11.89
C ILE A 87 2.41 -3.84 -11.07
N ALA A 88 1.24 -3.32 -11.46
CA ALA A 88 0.58 -2.22 -10.78
C ALA A 88 0.22 -2.57 -9.32
N THR A 89 -0.21 -3.80 -9.06
CA THR A 89 -0.53 -4.30 -7.71
C THR A 89 0.68 -4.27 -6.81
N ALA A 90 1.82 -4.79 -7.28
CA ALA A 90 3.04 -4.81 -6.49
C ALA A 90 3.56 -3.38 -6.24
N ILE A 91 3.54 -2.50 -7.25
CA ILE A 91 3.92 -1.09 -7.07
C ILE A 91 3.01 -0.41 -6.04
N LEU A 92 1.68 -0.51 -6.19
CA LEU A 92 0.74 0.11 -5.26
C LEU A 92 0.91 -0.41 -3.82
N SER A 93 1.20 -1.70 -3.67
CA SER A 93 1.49 -2.30 -2.35
C SER A 93 2.75 -1.72 -1.72
N LEU A 94 3.81 -1.50 -2.52
CA LEU A 94 5.03 -0.82 -2.06
C LEU A 94 4.73 0.61 -1.62
N GLU A 95 3.93 1.35 -2.40
CA GLU A 95 3.57 2.74 -2.07
C GLU A 95 2.79 2.83 -0.75
N ILE A 96 1.82 1.92 -0.53
CA ILE A 96 1.04 1.84 0.71
C ILE A 96 1.93 1.51 1.91
N LEU A 97 2.86 0.56 1.77
CA LEU A 97 3.82 0.19 2.81
C LEU A 97 4.87 1.27 3.07
N ALA A 98 5.27 2.04 2.07
CA ALA A 98 6.25 3.11 2.27
C ALA A 98 5.63 4.38 2.88
N SER A 99 4.35 4.65 2.58
CA SER A 99 3.59 5.79 3.11
C SER A 99 2.92 5.52 4.46
N SER A 100 2.96 4.28 4.96
CA SER A 100 2.21 3.84 6.15
C SER A 100 0.72 4.13 6.07
N PHE A 101 0.16 4.06 4.86
CA PHE A 101 -1.26 4.27 4.63
C PHE A 101 -2.09 3.27 5.45
N ALA A 102 -3.14 3.77 6.10
CA ALA A 102 -4.04 3.00 6.97
C ALA A 102 -3.34 2.13 8.05
N GLY A 103 -2.09 2.43 8.41
CA GLY A 103 -1.33 1.69 9.43
C GLY A 103 -0.66 0.40 8.94
N TRP A 104 -0.62 0.12 7.63
CA TRP A 104 -0.01 -1.11 7.10
C TRP A 104 1.46 -1.31 7.54
N SER A 105 2.26 -0.25 7.60
CA SER A 105 3.66 -0.34 8.05
C SER A 105 3.79 -0.55 9.54
N ALA A 106 2.78 -0.22 10.35
CA ALA A 106 2.78 -0.55 11.77
C ALA A 106 2.53 -2.05 11.99
N LEU A 107 1.71 -2.66 11.13
CA LEU A 107 1.46 -4.11 11.14
C LEU A 107 2.61 -4.92 10.53
N TYR A 108 3.29 -4.37 9.53
CA TYR A 108 4.41 -5.01 8.84
C TYR A 108 5.62 -4.07 8.77
N PRO A 109 6.32 -3.82 9.90
CA PRO A 109 7.39 -2.83 9.98
C PRO A 109 8.57 -3.13 9.05
N ASP A 110 8.98 -4.40 8.97
CA ASP A 110 10.09 -4.82 8.10
C ASP A 110 9.73 -4.67 6.61
N ALA A 111 8.49 -4.99 6.24
CA ALA A 111 7.98 -4.80 4.89
C ALA A 111 7.88 -3.31 4.53
N GLY A 112 7.46 -2.47 5.48
CA GLY A 112 7.44 -1.01 5.34
C GLY A 112 8.82 -0.42 5.12
N ALA A 113 9.80 -0.80 5.94
CA ALA A 113 11.18 -0.36 5.78
C ALA A 113 11.79 -0.81 4.43
N THR A 114 11.52 -2.05 4.04
CA THR A 114 11.96 -2.60 2.75
C THR A 114 11.33 -1.83 1.60
N ALA A 115 10.01 -1.66 1.60
CA ALA A 115 9.28 -0.91 0.56
C ALA A 115 9.79 0.53 0.42
N LEU A 116 10.02 1.22 1.55
CA LEU A 116 10.60 2.56 1.55
C LEU A 116 12.00 2.58 0.95
N SER A 117 12.84 1.59 1.25
CA SER A 117 14.19 1.48 0.69
C SER A 117 14.17 1.23 -0.81
N VAL A 118 13.19 0.47 -1.30
CA VAL A 118 12.97 0.19 -2.72
C VAL A 118 12.56 1.45 -3.47
N LEU A 119 11.57 2.18 -2.94
CA LEU A 119 11.03 3.38 -3.60
C LEU A 119 11.98 4.59 -3.51
N LYS A 120 12.69 4.80 -2.39
CA LYS A 120 13.65 5.91 -2.24
C LYS A 120 14.81 5.86 -3.22
N ARG A 121 15.12 4.70 -3.79
CA ARG A 121 16.15 4.54 -4.83
C ARG A 121 15.68 5.14 -6.17
N GLN A 122 14.43 5.58 -6.28
CA GLN A 122 13.91 6.31 -7.43
C GLN A 122 14.22 7.81 -7.29
N SER A 123 15.23 8.27 -8.02
CA SER A 123 15.58 9.70 -8.08
C SER A 123 14.54 10.49 -8.90
N GLY A 124 13.86 11.46 -8.28
CA GLY A 124 13.11 12.52 -8.99
C GLY A 124 11.69 12.16 -9.47
N SER A 125 11.05 11.16 -8.89
CA SER A 125 9.62 10.83 -9.09
C SER A 125 8.84 10.95 -7.78
N SER A 126 7.52 11.15 -7.85
CA SER A 126 6.62 10.92 -6.71
C SER A 126 6.86 9.50 -6.20
N LEU A 127 6.87 9.32 -4.88
CA LEU A 127 6.98 8.01 -4.22
C LEU A 127 5.64 7.28 -4.18
N THR A 128 4.54 7.95 -4.53
CA THR A 128 3.16 7.42 -4.40
C THR A 128 2.27 7.70 -5.63
N PRO A 129 2.76 7.61 -6.88
CA PRO A 129 1.97 7.99 -8.05
C PRO A 129 0.74 7.12 -8.28
N LEU A 130 0.75 5.83 -7.90
CA LEU A 130 -0.45 4.98 -8.02
C LEU A 130 -1.44 5.25 -6.90
N MET A 131 -1.00 5.54 -5.68
CA MET A 131 -1.88 6.00 -4.61
C MET A 131 -2.57 7.31 -4.99
N ASP A 132 -1.83 8.28 -5.55
CA ASP A 132 -2.39 9.54 -6.02
C ASP A 132 -3.49 9.30 -7.06
N PHE A 133 -3.28 8.32 -7.94
CA PHE A 133 -4.25 7.97 -8.97
C PHE A 133 -5.48 7.21 -8.43
N TYR A 134 -5.28 6.14 -7.68
CA TYR A 134 -6.34 5.21 -7.28
C TYR A 134 -7.07 5.64 -5.99
N LEU A 135 -6.39 6.30 -5.06
CA LEU A 135 -6.93 6.65 -3.73
C LEU A 135 -7.37 8.10 -3.63
N TYR A 136 -6.63 8.99 -4.29
CA TYR A 136 -6.86 10.42 -4.26
C TYR A 136 -7.14 11.01 -5.66
N PRO A 137 -8.09 10.46 -6.44
CA PRO A 137 -8.37 11.02 -7.74
C PRO A 137 -8.73 12.51 -7.63
N PRO A 138 -8.25 13.37 -8.56
CA PRO A 138 -8.38 14.84 -8.47
C PRO A 138 -9.81 15.38 -8.35
N LYS A 139 -10.82 14.52 -8.53
CA LYS A 139 -12.24 14.88 -8.54
C LYS A 139 -13.02 14.37 -7.32
N TYR A 140 -12.50 13.44 -6.53
CA TYR A 140 -13.12 12.92 -5.30
C TYR A 140 -12.16 11.98 -4.54
N ILE A 141 -12.17 12.02 -3.22
CA ILE A 141 -11.52 10.99 -2.39
C ILE A 141 -12.48 9.79 -2.30
N SER A 142 -12.07 8.62 -2.78
CA SER A 142 -12.91 7.42 -2.71
C SER A 142 -12.84 6.80 -1.31
N SER A 143 -13.75 7.22 -0.41
CA SER A 143 -13.89 6.62 0.93
C SER A 143 -14.09 5.10 0.88
N ALA A 144 -14.73 4.59 -0.18
CA ALA A 144 -14.88 3.16 -0.42
C ALA A 144 -13.55 2.47 -0.77
N ALA A 145 -12.66 3.09 -1.55
CA ALA A 145 -11.34 2.54 -1.84
C ALA A 145 -10.46 2.52 -0.59
N ILE A 146 -10.50 3.59 0.21
CA ILE A 146 -9.79 3.69 1.49
C ILE A 146 -10.25 2.58 2.45
N SER A 147 -11.56 2.36 2.58
CA SER A 147 -12.12 1.33 3.45
C SER A 147 -11.71 -0.09 3.02
N LYS A 148 -11.64 -0.34 1.70
CA LYS A 148 -11.20 -1.63 1.14
C LYS A 148 -9.72 -1.92 1.35
N LEU A 149 -8.91 -0.88 1.52
CA LEU A 149 -7.46 -0.96 1.75
C LEU A 149 -7.09 -0.83 3.23
N THR A 150 -8.05 -0.82 4.14
CA THR A 150 -7.75 -0.86 5.56
C THR A 150 -7.36 -2.30 5.92
N PRO A 151 -6.33 -2.51 6.76
CA PRO A 151 -5.97 -3.85 7.20
C PRO A 151 -7.19 -4.59 7.74
N PRO A 152 -7.37 -5.88 7.42
CA PRO A 152 -8.44 -6.66 8.02
C PRO A 152 -8.23 -6.58 9.53
N ARG A 153 -9.28 -6.17 10.27
CA ARG A 153 -9.28 -6.20 11.72
C ARG A 153 -9.21 -7.66 12.15
N THR A 154 -8.01 -8.22 12.21
CA THR A 154 -7.79 -9.45 12.94
C THR A 154 -8.13 -9.12 14.39
N ASN A 155 -9.04 -9.88 14.99
CA ASN A 155 -9.29 -9.81 16.41
C ASN A 155 -8.02 -10.31 17.13
N HIS A 156 -6.94 -9.54 17.12
CA HIS A 156 -5.92 -9.68 18.13
C HIS A 156 -6.52 -9.10 19.40
N THR A 157 -7.18 -9.97 20.15
CA THR A 157 -7.71 -9.77 21.51
C THR A 157 -6.59 -9.44 22.54
N GLY A 158 -5.47 -8.88 22.10
CA GLY A 158 -4.38 -8.33 22.91
C GLY A 158 -4.07 -6.85 22.63
N GLU A 159 -4.60 -6.23 21.57
CA GLU A 159 -4.26 -4.84 21.18
C GLU A 159 -4.87 -3.78 22.10
N SER A 160 -6.00 -4.09 22.75
CA SER A 160 -6.57 -3.22 23.81
C SER A 160 -5.64 -3.07 25.02
N GLY A 161 -4.65 -3.97 25.18
CA GLY A 161 -3.65 -3.91 26.24
C GLY A 161 -2.39 -3.13 25.87
N LEU A 162 -1.94 -3.21 24.61
CA LEU A 162 -0.68 -2.59 24.15
C LEU A 162 -0.82 -1.10 23.89
N TYR A 163 -1.99 -0.64 23.40
CA TYR A 163 -2.27 0.79 23.27
C TYR A 163 -2.43 1.48 24.62
N ARG A 164 -2.90 0.77 25.66
CA ARG A 164 -2.99 1.28 27.04
C ARG A 164 -1.63 1.41 27.73
N ALA A 165 -0.64 0.64 27.31
CA ALA A 165 0.72 0.65 27.86
C ALA A 165 1.62 1.74 27.26
N SER A 166 1.26 2.28 26.09
CA SER A 166 1.99 3.36 25.44
C SER A 166 1.57 4.70 26.02
N LYS A 167 2.49 5.41 26.70
CA LYS A 167 2.24 6.79 27.15
C LYS A 167 2.11 7.69 25.91
N PRO A 168 0.97 8.37 25.69
CA PRO A 168 0.80 9.22 24.51
C PRO A 168 1.61 10.52 24.71
N GLU A 169 2.65 10.71 23.89
CA GLU A 169 3.57 11.86 23.97
C GLU A 169 3.14 13.07 23.14
N LEU A 170 2.06 12.99 22.35
CA LEU A 170 1.65 14.08 21.46
C LEU A 170 0.32 14.73 21.87
N ALA A 171 0.31 16.06 21.98
CA ALA A 171 -0.83 16.87 22.43
C ALA A 171 -2.08 16.71 21.54
N GLY A 172 -1.91 16.42 20.26
CA GLY A 172 -3.02 16.13 19.34
C GLY A 172 -3.74 14.82 19.65
N GLU A 173 -3.02 13.83 20.19
CA GLU A 173 -3.58 12.51 20.55
C GLU A 173 -4.43 12.58 21.83
N LYS A 174 -4.08 13.46 22.77
CA LYS A 174 -4.92 13.77 23.94
C LYS A 174 -6.25 14.41 23.56
N LEU A 175 -6.27 15.25 22.52
CA LEU A 175 -7.51 15.85 22.01
C LEU A 175 -8.41 14.82 21.32
N ALA A 176 -7.82 13.89 20.56
CA ALA A 176 -8.57 12.80 19.93
C ALA A 176 -9.18 11.86 20.99
N LEU A 177 -8.44 11.52 22.05
CA LEU A 177 -8.95 10.74 23.18
C LEU A 177 -10.06 11.46 23.94
N GLY A 178 -9.95 12.79 24.12
CA GLY A 178 -11.01 13.60 24.73
C GLY A 178 -12.33 13.51 23.96
N TYR A 179 -12.27 13.61 22.63
CA TYR A 179 -13.45 13.54 21.76
C TYR A 179 -14.11 12.16 21.78
N VAL A 180 -13.32 11.09 21.79
CA VAL A 180 -13.82 9.71 21.88
C VAL A 180 -14.48 9.45 23.24
N ASN A 181 -13.94 10.00 24.32
CA ASN A 181 -14.51 9.84 25.65
C ASN A 181 -15.83 10.61 25.82
N GLU A 182 -15.94 11.80 25.22
CA GLU A 182 -17.20 12.55 25.15
C GLU A 182 -18.28 11.81 24.34
N LEU A 183 -17.91 11.17 23.23
CA LEU A 183 -18.84 10.36 22.45
C LEU A 183 -19.35 9.13 23.22
N LEU A 184 -18.48 8.47 23.99
CA LEU A 184 -18.85 7.34 24.84
C LEU A 184 -19.77 7.75 26.00
N GLN A 185 -19.51 8.90 26.65
CA GLN A 185 -20.40 9.45 27.68
C GLN A 185 -21.77 9.83 27.12
N ARG A 186 -21.82 10.36 25.89
CA ARG A 186 -23.07 10.72 25.22
C ARG A 186 -23.90 9.51 24.78
N SER A 187 -23.27 8.35 24.61
CA SER A 187 -23.98 7.08 24.34
C SER A 187 -24.54 6.41 25.59
N ASP A 188 -23.93 6.61 26.77
CA ASP A 188 -24.46 6.08 28.04
C ASP A 188 -25.66 6.87 28.56
N ASP A 189 -25.81 8.15 28.17
CA ASP A 189 -26.94 9.01 28.56
C ASP A 189 -28.25 8.73 27.78
N LYS A 190 -28.28 7.65 26.99
CA LYS A 190 -29.47 7.21 26.24
C LYS A 190 -29.91 5.81 26.65
N SER A 191 -30.14 5.64 27.96
CA SER A 191 -30.92 4.51 28.49
C SER A 191 -32.41 4.86 28.50
N PRO A 192 -33.28 4.14 27.76
CA PRO A 192 -34.72 4.29 27.91
C PRO A 192 -35.19 3.57 29.19
N LEU A 193 -36.02 4.25 29.98
CA LEU A 193 -36.68 3.69 31.17
C LEU A 193 -37.59 2.49 30.80
N PRO A 194 -37.70 1.47 31.66
CA PRO A 194 -38.51 0.29 31.41
C PRO A 194 -40.00 0.53 31.73
N HIS A 195 -40.87 -0.18 31.01
CA HIS A 195 -42.30 -0.29 31.25
C HIS A 195 -42.64 -0.81 32.66
N LEU A 196 -43.68 -0.27 33.31
CA LEU A 196 -44.59 -1.08 34.13
C LEU A 196 -45.95 -0.40 34.41
N ARG A 197 -47.00 -1.13 33.98
CA ARG A 197 -48.44 -1.06 34.29
C ARG A 197 -49.29 0.12 33.80
#